data_AF-A0A9E7W890-F1
#
_entry.id   AF-A0A9E7W890-F1
#
_cell.length_a   1.000
_cell.length_b   1.000
_cell.length_c   1.000
_cell.angle_alpha   90.00
_cell.angle_beta   90.00
_cell.angle_gamma   90.00
#
_symmetry.space_group_name_H-M   'P 1'
#
loop_
_entity.id
_entity.type
_entity.pdbx_description
1 polymer ?
#
loop_
_entity_poly.entity_id
_entity_poly.type
_entity_poly.pdbx_seq_one_letter_code
_entity_poly.pdbx_strand_id
1 'polypeptide(L)'
;MDQDELESQLEKQIQYLVRSAEAFDAGYQDEAPRIATTIRILLHESRRSRSLLGLLRVRGKIQILSTSTFDFKTEKTYGSCTLTGFETDSQGMRVVPQYDRVARSRPMPAHQWWNEVIFRMPQMDKYTRRDFVLFCANKDGGAHVCVFRRT
;
A
#
# COMPACT_ATOMS: atom_id res chain seq x y z
N MET A 1 2.98 -0.36 -28.02
CA MET A 1 3.27 0.69 -27.04
C MET A 1 4.66 1.20 -27.28
N ASP A 2 4.72 2.37 -27.87
CA ASP A 2 5.93 3.19 -27.87
C ASP A 2 6.17 3.75 -26.45
N GLN A 3 7.29 4.45 -26.29
CA GLN A 3 7.69 5.03 -25.01
C GLN A 3 6.70 6.12 -24.56
N ASP A 4 6.20 6.93 -25.49
CA ASP A 4 5.31 8.06 -25.20
C ASP A 4 3.94 7.57 -24.70
N GLU A 5 3.42 6.48 -25.26
CA GLU A 5 2.19 5.84 -24.81
C GLU A 5 2.34 5.27 -23.39
N LEU A 6 3.48 4.66 -23.07
CA LEU A 6 3.78 4.19 -21.71
C LEU A 6 3.83 5.34 -20.70
N GLU A 7 4.43 6.47 -21.07
CA GLU A 7 4.52 7.65 -20.21
C GLU A 7 3.16 8.32 -20.02
N SER A 8 2.34 8.42 -21.07
CA SER A 8 0.96 8.89 -20.97
C SER A 8 0.10 7.97 -20.09
N GLN A 9 0.29 6.66 -20.18
CA GLN A 9 -0.37 5.71 -19.28
C GLN A 9 0.10 5.91 -17.83
N LEU A 10 1.38 6.17 -17.60
CA LEU A 10 1.90 6.42 -16.25
C LEU A 10 1.25 7.65 -15.64
N GLU A 11 1.21 8.75 -16.39
CA GLU A 11 0.56 9.99 -15.94
C GLU A 11 -0.92 9.74 -15.60
N LYS A 12 -1.66 9.03 -16.45
CA LYS A 12 -3.07 8.67 -16.20
C LYS A 12 -3.24 7.85 -14.92
N GLN A 13 -2.41 6.83 -14.72
CA GLN A 13 -2.49 6.01 -13.50
C GLN A 13 -2.17 6.82 -12.24
N ILE A 14 -1.23 7.75 -12.30
CA ILE A 14 -0.95 8.66 -11.19
C ILE A 14 -2.15 9.57 -10.91
N GLN A 15 -2.77 10.14 -11.95
CA GLN A 15 -3.97 10.97 -11.76
C GLN A 15 -5.15 10.19 -11.19
N TYR A 16 -5.35 8.93 -11.60
CA TYR A 16 -6.37 8.06 -10.99
C TYR A 16 -6.08 7.79 -9.52
N LEU A 17 -4.81 7.50 -9.19
CA LEU A 17 -4.40 7.28 -7.81
C LEU A 17 -4.67 8.50 -6.94
N VAL A 18 -4.35 9.71 -7.41
CA VAL A 18 -4.58 10.95 -6.69
C VAL A 18 -6.07 11.17 -6.43
N ARG A 19 -6.92 11.08 -7.47
CA ARG A 19 -8.37 11.29 -7.32
C ARG A 19 -9.01 10.26 -6.37
N SER A 20 -8.64 8.99 -6.48
CA SER A 20 -9.16 7.95 -5.58
C SER A 20 -8.66 8.14 -4.14
N ALA A 21 -7.43 8.61 -3.94
CA ALA A 21 -6.92 8.94 -2.61
C ALA A 21 -7.67 10.14 -1.98
N GLU A 22 -7.88 11.22 -2.75
CA GLU A 22 -8.67 12.38 -2.30
C GLU A 22 -10.09 11.98 -1.91
N ALA A 23 -10.76 11.15 -2.72
CA ALA A 23 -12.09 10.64 -2.40
C ALA A 23 -12.07 9.72 -1.16
N PHE A 24 -11.09 8.85 -1.02
CA PHE A 24 -10.94 8.01 0.16
C PHE A 24 -10.79 8.85 1.44
N ASP A 25 -9.95 9.89 1.40
CA ASP A 25 -9.73 10.82 2.51
C ASP A 25 -10.99 11.68 2.80
N ALA A 26 -11.83 11.92 1.80
CA ALA A 26 -13.15 12.55 1.96
C ALA A 26 -14.21 11.60 2.58
N GLY A 27 -13.87 10.34 2.85
CA GLY A 27 -14.72 9.35 3.52
C GLY A 27 -15.29 8.28 2.60
N TYR A 28 -15.00 8.32 1.29
CA TYR A 28 -15.43 7.30 0.33
C TYR A 28 -14.50 6.07 0.40
N GLN A 29 -14.64 5.29 1.47
CA GLN A 29 -13.77 4.14 1.76
C GLN A 29 -13.83 3.04 0.69
N ASP A 30 -14.91 3.01 -0.10
CA ASP A 30 -15.10 2.15 -1.26
C ASP A 30 -14.15 2.45 -2.43
N GLU A 31 -13.32 3.49 -2.34
CA GLU A 31 -12.22 3.76 -3.26
C GLU A 31 -10.97 2.90 -2.98
N ALA A 32 -10.85 2.25 -1.82
CA ALA A 32 -9.68 1.44 -1.48
C ALA A 32 -9.31 0.38 -2.55
N PRO A 33 -10.27 -0.36 -3.15
CA PRO A 33 -9.98 -1.29 -4.24
C PRO A 33 -9.44 -0.63 -5.50
N ARG A 34 -9.89 0.59 -5.82
CA ARG A 34 -9.41 1.37 -6.98
C ARG A 34 -7.99 1.85 -6.75
N ILE A 35 -7.68 2.33 -5.55
CA ILE A 35 -6.32 2.66 -5.11
C ILE A 35 -5.43 1.42 -5.26
N ALA A 36 -5.84 0.29 -4.68
CA ALA A 36 -5.06 -0.95 -4.70
C ALA A 36 -4.83 -1.46 -6.13
N THR A 37 -5.85 -1.40 -6.98
CA THR A 37 -5.76 -1.82 -8.39
C THR A 37 -4.77 -0.95 -9.16
N THR A 38 -4.81 0.37 -8.96
CA THR A 38 -3.89 1.32 -9.59
C THR A 38 -2.45 1.06 -9.17
N ILE A 39 -2.20 0.86 -7.87
CA ILE A 39 -0.87 0.51 -7.35
C ILE A 39 -0.41 -0.85 -7.93
N ARG A 40 -1.30 -1.83 -8.07
CA ARG A 40 -0.99 -3.13 -8.70
C ARG A 40 -0.55 -2.95 -10.14
N ILE A 41 -1.21 -2.11 -10.94
CA ILE A 41 -0.80 -1.81 -12.33
C ILE A 41 0.62 -1.22 -12.38
N LEU A 42 0.93 -0.30 -11.45
CA LEU A 42 2.23 0.36 -11.40
C LEU A 42 3.37 -0.57 -10.98
N LEU A 43 3.14 -1.47 -10.02
CA LEU A 43 4.23 -2.18 -9.31
C LEU A 43 4.22 -3.70 -9.42
N HIS A 44 3.07 -4.33 -9.72
CA HIS A 44 2.96 -5.78 -9.67
C HIS A 44 3.48 -6.45 -10.95
N GLU A 45 4.47 -7.32 -10.79
CA GLU A 45 4.97 -8.20 -11.86
C GLU A 45 4.76 -9.65 -11.48
N SER A 46 4.46 -10.47 -12.49
CA SER A 46 4.37 -11.93 -12.40
C SER A 46 5.09 -12.55 -13.59
N ARG A 47 5.18 -13.88 -13.64
CA ARG A 47 5.74 -14.58 -14.81
C ARG A 47 4.97 -14.28 -16.11
N ARG A 48 3.72 -13.83 -16.01
CA ARG A 48 2.82 -13.58 -17.15
C ARG A 48 2.43 -12.11 -17.31
N SER A 49 2.86 -11.22 -16.41
CA SER A 49 2.47 -9.81 -16.43
C SER A 49 3.63 -8.90 -16.04
N ARG A 50 3.80 -7.81 -16.78
CA ARG A 50 4.75 -6.74 -16.48
C ARG A 50 4.00 -5.54 -15.93
N SER A 51 4.60 -4.86 -14.97
CA SER A 51 4.06 -3.63 -14.41
C SER A 51 4.42 -2.45 -15.31
N LEU A 52 3.70 -1.34 -15.17
CA LEU A 52 3.97 -0.14 -15.97
C LEU A 52 5.39 0.39 -15.75
N LEU A 53 5.85 0.44 -14.49
CA LEU A 53 7.21 0.84 -14.15
C LEU A 53 8.28 -0.16 -14.63
N GLY A 54 7.89 -1.44 -14.75
CA GLY A 54 8.72 -2.50 -15.30
C GLY A 54 8.86 -2.42 -16.82
N LEU A 55 7.81 -2.02 -17.54
CA LEU A 55 7.83 -1.76 -18.98
C LEU A 55 8.68 -0.52 -19.31
N LEU A 56 8.56 0.53 -18.50
CA LEU A 56 9.38 1.76 -18.60
C LEU A 56 10.83 1.58 -18.14
N ARG A 57 11.20 0.43 -17.54
CA ARG A 57 12.55 0.15 -17.01
C ARG A 57 13.04 1.17 -15.96
N VAL A 58 12.12 1.80 -15.23
CA VAL A 58 12.41 2.83 -14.21
C VAL A 58 12.18 2.35 -12.77
N ARG A 59 11.72 1.11 -12.56
CA ARG A 59 11.42 0.54 -11.23
C ARG A 59 12.59 0.63 -10.22
N GLY A 60 13.84 0.53 -10.68
CA GLY A 60 15.02 0.68 -9.83
C GLY A 60 15.43 2.14 -9.57
N LYS A 61 14.93 3.07 -10.39
CA LYS A 61 15.29 4.50 -10.36
C LYS A 61 14.30 5.31 -9.51
N ILE A 62 13.01 4.95 -9.56
CA ILE A 62 11.97 5.64 -8.81
C ILE A 62 12.15 5.37 -7.31
N GLN A 63 12.24 6.45 -6.55
CA GLN A 63 12.22 6.43 -5.10
C GLN A 63 10.81 6.73 -4.60
N ILE A 64 10.30 5.90 -3.70
CA ILE A 64 9.02 6.10 -3.01
C ILE A 64 9.32 6.32 -1.54
N LEU A 65 8.65 7.31 -0.94
CA LEU A 65 8.77 7.57 0.49
C LEU A 65 8.13 6.42 1.28
N SER A 66 8.90 5.82 2.18
CA SER A 66 8.37 4.92 3.20
C SER A 66 8.32 5.63 4.53
N THR A 67 7.15 5.57 5.17
CA THR A 67 6.89 6.02 6.54
C THR A 67 6.88 4.86 7.54
N SER A 68 7.36 3.68 7.13
CA SER A 68 7.45 2.53 8.03
C SER A 68 8.40 2.83 9.19
N THR A 69 7.90 2.75 10.42
CA THR A 69 8.60 3.17 11.64
C THR A 69 9.44 2.08 12.30
N PHE A 70 9.24 0.80 11.97
CA PHE A 70 9.93 -0.33 12.60
C PHE A 70 10.82 -1.12 11.64
N ASP A 71 11.99 -1.54 12.14
CA ASP A 71 12.78 -2.59 11.50
C ASP A 71 12.43 -3.96 12.11
N PHE A 72 11.59 -4.70 11.40
CA PHE A 72 11.21 -6.07 11.80
C PHE A 72 12.37 -7.06 11.84
N LYS A 73 13.59 -6.69 11.40
CA LYS A 73 14.79 -7.54 11.51
C LYS A 73 15.32 -7.62 12.93
N THR A 74 15.23 -6.53 13.69
CA THR A 74 15.88 -6.41 15.01
C THR A 74 14.91 -6.57 16.16
N GLU A 75 13.62 -6.29 15.95
CA GLU A 75 12.65 -6.24 17.04
C GLU A 75 11.73 -7.47 17.07
N LYS A 76 11.67 -8.09 18.26
CA LYS A 76 10.68 -9.14 18.61
C LYS A 76 9.38 -8.48 19.04
N THR A 77 8.79 -7.66 18.18
CA THR A 77 7.59 -6.88 18.52
C THR A 77 6.36 -7.78 18.57
N TYR A 78 5.46 -7.49 19.52
CA TYR A 78 4.07 -7.94 19.53
C TYR A 78 3.37 -7.54 18.21
N GLY A 79 2.22 -8.14 17.91
CA GLY A 79 1.50 -7.91 16.64
C GLY A 79 1.43 -6.42 16.29
N SER A 80 2.11 -6.01 15.22
CA SER A 80 2.34 -4.59 14.91
C SER A 80 2.17 -4.30 13.43
N CYS A 81 1.54 -3.16 13.16
CA CYS A 81 1.47 -2.53 11.84
C CYS A 81 2.29 -1.23 11.90
N THR A 82 3.26 -1.09 11.03
CA THR A 82 4.17 0.08 10.97
C THR A 82 3.52 1.36 10.46
N LEU A 83 2.37 1.24 9.77
CA LEU A 83 1.71 2.35 9.10
C LEU A 83 0.52 2.91 9.89
N THR A 84 0.12 2.25 10.97
CA THR A 84 -1.00 2.67 11.81
C THR A 84 -0.56 2.84 13.25
N GLY A 85 -1.12 3.84 13.93
CA GLY A 85 -1.01 4.04 15.37
C GLY A 85 -2.32 3.71 16.07
N PHE A 86 -2.32 3.90 17.38
CA PHE A 86 -3.51 3.85 18.20
C PHE A 86 -3.74 5.23 18.80
N GLU A 87 -4.97 5.71 18.73
CA GLU A 87 -5.45 6.84 19.51
C GLU A 87 -6.45 6.32 20.53
N THR A 88 -6.35 6.82 21.76
CA THR A 88 -7.27 6.48 22.84
C THR A 88 -8.02 7.73 23.24
N ASP A 89 -9.35 7.66 23.25
CA ASP A 89 -10.23 8.70 23.77
C ASP A 89 -11.23 8.10 24.78
N SER A 90 -12.18 8.92 25.25
CA SER A 90 -13.23 8.49 26.19
C SER A 90 -14.14 7.37 25.65
N GLN A 91 -14.14 7.11 24.34
CA GLN A 91 -14.92 6.09 23.66
C GLN A 91 -14.11 4.80 23.37
N GLY A 92 -12.83 4.79 23.73
CA GLY A 92 -11.94 3.62 23.65
C GLY A 92 -10.75 3.83 22.73
N MET A 93 -10.18 2.71 22.27
CA MET A 93 -9.00 2.71 21.40
C MET A 93 -9.41 2.56 19.93
N ARG A 94 -8.92 3.46 19.07
CA ARG A 94 -9.10 3.40 17.62
C ARG A 94 -7.75 3.27 16.91
N VAL A 95 -7.75 2.53 15.80
CA VAL A 95 -6.60 2.46 14.89
C VAL A 95 -6.66 3.68 13.97
N VAL A 96 -5.57 4.42 13.87
CA VAL A 96 -5.46 5.58 12.98
C VAL A 96 -4.24 5.45 12.07
N PRO A 97 -4.29 5.96 10.84
CA PRO A 97 -3.09 6.11 10.01
C PRO A 97 -2.04 7.01 10.72
N GLN A 98 -0.75 6.68 10.60
CA GLN A 98 0.31 7.52 11.17
C GLN A 98 0.57 8.79 10.35
N TYR A 99 0.23 8.82 9.05
CA TYR A 99 0.50 9.93 8.13
C TYR A 99 1.93 10.51 8.33
N ASP A 100 2.02 11.80 8.65
CA ASP A 100 3.27 12.54 8.89
C ASP A 100 3.75 12.46 10.34
N ARG A 101 3.01 11.77 11.21
CA ARG A 101 3.34 11.59 12.63
C ARG A 101 4.38 10.48 12.84
N VAL A 102 5.26 10.29 11.86
CA VAL A 102 6.29 9.26 11.87
C VAL A 102 7.63 9.87 12.26
N ALA A 103 8.29 9.25 13.24
CA ALA A 103 9.62 9.67 13.67
C ALA A 103 10.70 9.46 12.60
N ARG A 104 10.41 8.60 11.61
CA ARG A 104 11.32 8.24 10.53
C ARG A 104 10.56 8.11 9.23
N SER A 105 11.07 8.76 8.19
CA SER A 105 10.69 8.51 6.81
C SER A 105 11.95 8.32 5.98
N ARG A 106 11.93 7.41 5.01
CA ARG A 106 13.07 7.17 4.13
C ARG A 106 12.63 6.96 2.68
N PRO A 107 13.21 7.67 1.70
CA PRO A 107 13.05 7.31 0.31
C PRO A 107 13.71 5.94 0.07
N MET A 108 13.06 5.09 -0.72
CA MET A 108 13.64 3.82 -1.14
C MET A 108 13.19 3.44 -2.54
N PRO A 109 13.94 2.58 -3.26
CA PRO A 109 13.54 2.14 -4.58
C PRO A 109 12.16 1.48 -4.57
N ALA A 110 11.35 1.72 -5.61
CA ALA A 110 9.98 1.21 -5.70
C ALA A 110 9.86 -0.32 -5.50
N HIS A 111 10.86 -1.09 -5.95
CA HIS A 111 10.89 -2.54 -5.72
C HIS A 111 11.09 -2.92 -4.25
N GLN A 112 11.84 -2.12 -3.47
CA GLN A 112 12.01 -2.34 -2.04
C GLN A 112 10.76 -1.91 -1.30
N TRP A 113 10.19 -0.75 -1.65
CA TRP A 113 8.94 -0.25 -1.07
C TRP A 113 7.79 -1.25 -1.22
N TRP A 114 7.69 -1.87 -2.40
CA TRP A 114 6.66 -2.88 -2.69
C TRP A 114 6.79 -4.15 -1.84
N ASN A 115 8.01 -4.57 -1.54
CA ASN A 115 8.30 -5.78 -0.75
C ASN A 115 8.61 -5.46 0.72
N GLU A 116 8.45 -4.21 1.17
CA GLU A 116 8.68 -3.85 2.56
C GLU A 116 7.60 -4.51 3.43
N VAL A 117 8.05 -5.24 4.45
CA VAL A 117 7.18 -5.80 5.48
C VAL A 117 6.62 -4.65 6.30
N ILE A 118 5.29 -4.55 6.36
CA ILE A 118 4.61 -3.49 7.11
C ILE A 118 3.79 -4.03 8.27
N PHE A 119 3.53 -5.33 8.31
CA PHE A 119 2.75 -5.98 9.34
C PHE A 119 3.35 -7.34 9.73
N ARG A 120 3.42 -7.60 11.03
CA ARG A 120 3.91 -8.86 11.59
C ARG A 120 3.11 -9.23 12.82
N MET A 121 2.77 -10.50 12.98
CA MET A 121 2.31 -11.06 14.26
C MET A 121 3.26 -12.16 14.75
N PRO A 122 3.38 -12.40 16.08
CA PRO A 122 4.30 -13.40 16.63
C PRO A 122 4.06 -14.84 16.13
N GLN A 123 2.83 -15.15 15.68
CA GLN A 123 2.38 -16.49 15.26
C GLN A 123 1.83 -16.53 13.82
N MET A 124 1.83 -15.41 13.10
CA MET A 124 1.42 -15.38 11.69
C MET A 124 2.57 -14.96 10.79
N ASP A 125 2.38 -15.20 9.49
CA ASP A 125 3.30 -14.74 8.46
C ASP A 125 3.48 -13.22 8.49
N LYS A 126 4.61 -12.78 7.93
CA LYS A 126 4.90 -11.37 7.69
C LYS A 126 4.13 -10.93 6.45
N TYR A 127 3.52 -9.76 6.50
CA TYR A 127 2.80 -9.20 5.36
C TYR A 127 3.49 -7.93 4.88
N THR A 128 3.72 -7.90 3.57
CA THR A 128 4.31 -6.78 2.84
C THR A 128 3.24 -5.85 2.30
N ARG A 129 3.64 -4.65 1.84
CA ARG A 129 2.72 -3.77 1.09
C ARG A 129 2.09 -4.48 -0.10
N ARG A 130 2.88 -5.26 -0.83
CA ARG A 130 2.41 -6.10 -1.92
C ARG A 130 1.23 -6.99 -1.49
N ASP A 131 1.32 -7.64 -0.34
CA ASP A 131 0.29 -8.59 0.09
C ASP A 131 -1.03 -7.88 0.38
N PHE A 132 -0.99 -6.73 1.05
CA PHE A 132 -2.18 -5.91 1.29
C PHE A 132 -2.79 -5.39 -0.01
N VAL A 133 -1.97 -4.86 -0.92
CA VAL A 133 -2.45 -4.33 -2.20
C VAL A 133 -3.04 -5.45 -3.06
N LEU A 134 -2.39 -6.61 -3.14
CA LEU A 134 -2.93 -7.75 -3.87
C LEU A 134 -4.19 -8.31 -3.22
N PHE A 135 -4.26 -8.36 -1.90
CA PHE A 135 -5.46 -8.76 -1.19
C PHE A 135 -6.64 -7.85 -1.55
N CYS A 136 -6.48 -6.53 -1.40
CA CYS A 136 -7.53 -5.58 -1.71
C CYS A 136 -7.90 -5.57 -3.21
N ALA A 137 -6.90 -5.51 -4.11
CA ALA A 137 -7.14 -5.47 -5.55
C ALA A 137 -7.75 -6.76 -6.12
N ASN A 138 -7.46 -7.92 -5.52
CA ASN A 138 -7.98 -9.20 -6.00
C ASN A 138 -9.30 -9.61 -5.33
N LYS A 139 -9.58 -9.14 -4.11
CA LYS A 139 -10.80 -9.53 -3.38
C LYS A 139 -11.99 -8.58 -3.58
N ASP A 140 -11.76 -7.33 -3.96
CA ASP A 140 -12.85 -6.35 -4.14
C ASP A 140 -13.21 -6.04 -5.59
N GLY A 141 -12.79 -6.88 -6.53
CA GLY A 141 -13.34 -6.92 -7.90
C GLY A 141 -14.75 -7.53 -7.99
N GLY A 142 -15.39 -7.80 -6.84
CA GLY A 142 -16.75 -8.34 -6.72
C GLY A 142 -16.88 -9.38 -5.59
N ALA A 143 -17.76 -9.11 -4.62
CA ALA A 143 -18.42 -10.08 -3.74
C ALA A 143 -17.74 -10.61 -2.45
N HIS A 144 -16.93 -9.83 -1.74
CA HIS A 144 -16.71 -10.09 -0.30
C HIS A 144 -16.77 -8.81 0.54
N VAL A 145 -17.98 -8.48 1.01
CA VAL A 145 -18.17 -7.50 2.10
C VAL A 145 -17.46 -8.05 3.34
N CYS A 146 -16.27 -7.53 3.64
CA CYS A 146 -15.59 -7.82 4.89
C CYS A 146 -16.31 -7.08 6.02
N VAL A 147 -17.35 -7.70 6.59
CA VAL A 147 -17.96 -7.25 7.83
C VAL A 147 -16.95 -7.52 8.95
N PHE A 148 -16.29 -6.49 9.47
CA PHE A 148 -15.62 -6.58 10.77
C PHE A 148 -16.72 -6.70 11.83
N ARG A 149 -17.22 -7.92 12.06
CA ARG A 149 -18.11 -8.17 13.19
C ARG A 149 -17.27 -8.07 14.46
N ARG A 150 -17.51 -7.02 15.23
CA ARG A 150 -17.20 -7.00 16.67
C ARG A 150 -18.08 -8.07 17.32
N THR A 151 -17.47 -9.14 17.81
CA THR A 151 -18.02 -9.98 18.88
C THR A 151 -17.17 -9.77 20.11
#